data_AF-V8P6P7-F1
#
_entry.id   AF-V8P6P7-F1
#
_cell.length_a   1.000
_cell.length_b   1.000
_cell.length_c   1.000
_cell.angle_alpha   90.00
_cell.angle_beta   90.00
_cell.angle_gamma   90.00
#
_symmetry.space_group_name_H-M   'P 1'
#
loop_
_entity.id
_entity.type
_entity.pdbx_description
1 polymer ?
#
loop_
_entity_poly.entity_id
_entity_poly.type
_entity_poly.pdbx_seq_one_letter_code
_entity_poly.pdbx_strand_id
1 'polypeptide(L)'
;MVNTYMGFLDYRKQTIRDFGISPSTCTFNPGVIVANMTEWKHQRITKQLEKWMQKNVAENLYSSMLAGGVATSPMLIVFHGRYTTINPLWHVRHLGWSPDARYSEHFLQEAKLLHWNGRYKPWGYPSGHIDFWEKWFVPDPSGTFKLIRPNS
;
A
#
# COMPACT_ATOMS: atom_id res chain seq x y z
N MET A 1 -1.29 -12.40 -1.10
CA MET A 1 -0.09 -12.09 -1.93
C MET A 1 0.91 -11.33 -1.07
N VAL A 2 2.16 -11.77 -1.04
CA VAL A 2 3.25 -11.12 -0.27
C VAL A 2 3.92 -10.07 -1.16
N ASN A 3 4.30 -8.93 -0.59
CA ASN A 3 5.07 -7.92 -1.31
C ASN A 3 6.53 -8.37 -1.40
N THR A 4 7.14 -8.29 -2.59
CA THR A 4 8.58 -8.47 -2.79
C THR A 4 9.19 -7.24 -3.46
N TYR A 5 10.51 -7.03 -3.29
CA TYR A 5 11.20 -5.88 -3.88
C TYR A 5 11.11 -5.83 -5.41
N MET A 6 11.01 -6.97 -6.09
CA MET A 6 10.84 -7.07 -7.54
C MET A 6 9.69 -6.19 -8.06
N GLY A 7 8.62 -6.08 -7.28
CA GLY A 7 7.45 -5.30 -7.67
C GLY A 7 7.61 -3.79 -7.54
N PHE A 8 8.64 -3.30 -6.84
CA PHE A 8 8.80 -1.88 -6.48
C PHE A 8 10.09 -1.25 -7.01
N LEU A 9 11.12 -2.04 -7.30
CA LEU A 9 12.43 -1.55 -7.76
C LEU A 9 12.75 -2.07 -9.16
N ASP A 10 13.38 -1.23 -9.98
CA ASP A 10 13.85 -1.60 -11.31
C ASP A 10 15.26 -2.21 -11.27
N TYR A 11 15.32 -3.54 -11.21
CA TYR A 11 16.58 -4.30 -11.17
C TYR A 11 17.43 -4.21 -12.46
N ARG A 12 16.92 -3.58 -13.53
CA ARG A 12 17.72 -3.25 -14.71
C ARG A 12 18.68 -2.08 -14.43
N LYS A 13 18.44 -1.29 -13.39
CA LYS A 13 19.29 -0.15 -12.99
C LYS A 13 20.47 -0.61 -12.13
N GLN A 14 21.67 -0.17 -12.47
CA GLN A 14 22.89 -0.52 -11.72
C GLN A 14 22.79 -0.08 -10.25
N THR A 15 22.27 1.13 -10.00
CA THR A 15 22.04 1.66 -8.64
C THR A 15 21.17 0.74 -7.76
N ILE A 16 20.21 0.02 -8.34
CA ILE A 16 19.40 -0.96 -7.60
C ILE A 16 20.18 -2.26 -7.35
N ARG A 17 20.97 -2.73 -8.33
CA ARG A 17 21.81 -3.93 -8.17
C ARG A 17 22.90 -3.72 -7.11
N ASP A 18 23.55 -2.56 -7.11
CA ASP A 18 24.60 -2.21 -6.16
C ASP A 18 24.09 -2.14 -4.71
N PHE A 19 22.78 -1.95 -4.53
CA PHE A 19 22.16 -1.96 -3.21
C PHE A 19 22.07 -3.35 -2.58
N GLY A 20 22.24 -4.42 -3.37
CA GLY A 20 22.40 -5.79 -2.85
C GLY A 20 21.14 -6.44 -2.27
N ILE A 21 19.95 -5.85 -2.42
CA ILE A 21 18.70 -6.48 -2.00
C ILE A 21 18.22 -7.44 -3.08
N SER A 22 18.01 -8.71 -2.73
CA SER A 22 17.43 -9.68 -3.68
C SER A 22 16.00 -9.28 -4.11
N PRO A 23 15.66 -9.39 -5.41
CA PRO A 23 14.31 -9.11 -5.89
C PRO A 23 13.22 -9.97 -5.23
N SER A 24 13.57 -11.18 -4.76
CA SER A 24 12.66 -12.10 -4.09
C SER A 24 12.46 -11.79 -2.61
N THR A 25 13.25 -10.89 -2.01
CA THR A 25 13.14 -10.55 -0.60
C THR A 25 11.75 -9.98 -0.32
N CYS A 26 11.08 -10.54 0.69
CA CYS A 26 9.78 -10.07 1.13
C CYS A 26 9.91 -8.71 1.83
N THR A 27 8.88 -7.88 1.71
CA THR A 27 8.87 -6.55 2.30
C THR A 27 7.48 -6.18 2.79
N PHE A 28 7.38 -5.10 3.57
CA PHE A 28 6.12 -4.65 4.17
C PHE A 28 5.28 -3.82 3.19
N ASN A 29 4.11 -3.38 3.63
CA ASN A 29 3.29 -2.41 2.94
C ASN A 29 3.22 -1.13 3.78
N PRO A 30 3.63 0.04 3.26
CA PRO A 30 3.63 1.27 4.05
C PRO A 30 2.24 1.93 4.18
N GLY A 31 1.16 1.29 3.69
CA GLY A 31 -0.19 1.82 3.80
C GLY A 31 -0.70 1.96 5.24
N VAL A 32 -0.12 1.21 6.18
CA VAL A 32 -0.28 1.40 7.63
C VAL A 32 1.10 1.21 8.26
N ILE A 33 1.58 2.21 8.99
CA ILE A 33 2.83 2.14 9.74
C ILE A 33 2.65 2.80 11.12
N VAL A 34 3.44 2.33 12.09
CA VAL A 34 3.62 3.01 13.38
C VAL A 34 5.08 3.43 13.45
N ALA A 35 5.32 4.73 13.63
CA ALA A 35 6.65 5.31 13.63
C ALA A 35 6.96 6.00 14.96
N ASN A 36 8.14 5.73 15.52
CA ASN A 36 8.68 6.52 16.61
C ASN A 36 9.26 7.83 16.04
N MET A 37 8.57 8.94 16.27
CA MET A 37 8.96 10.24 15.69
C MET A 37 10.26 10.81 16.26
N THR A 38 10.63 10.45 17.50
CA THR A 38 11.91 10.82 18.10
C THR A 38 13.05 10.13 17.36
N GLU A 39 12.94 8.82 17.14
CA GLU A 39 13.93 8.06 16.35
C GLU A 39 13.95 8.48 14.89
N TRP A 40 12.78 8.77 14.31
CA TRP A 40 12.67 9.30 12.95
C TRP A 40 13.51 10.57 12.76
N LYS A 41 13.42 11.51 13.71
CA LYS A 41 14.19 12.75 13.72
C LYS A 41 15.67 12.49 13.97
N HIS A 42 16.01 11.68 14.97
CA HIS A 42 17.39 11.36 15.35
C HIS A 42 18.16 10.74 14.17
N GLN A 43 17.54 9.77 13.50
CA GLN A 43 18.14 9.05 12.36
C GLN A 43 17.99 9.79 11.03
N ARG A 44 17.37 10.98 11.04
CA ARG A 44 17.16 11.84 9.86
C ARG A 44 16.45 11.10 8.72
N ILE A 45 15.45 10.29 9.03
CA ILE A 45 14.75 9.42 8.06
C ILE A 45 14.20 10.21 6.88
N THR A 46 13.59 11.38 7.11
CA THR A 46 13.07 12.25 6.03
C THR A 46 14.14 12.55 4.98
N LYS A 47 15.37 12.91 5.39
CA LYS A 47 16.47 13.21 4.46
C LYS A 47 16.89 11.98 3.65
N GLN A 48 16.82 10.79 4.24
CA GLN A 48 17.13 9.55 3.54
C GLN A 48 16.05 9.24 2.49
N LEU A 49 14.77 9.42 2.82
CA LEU A 49 13.66 9.24 1.88
C LEU A 49 13.75 10.23 0.71
N GLU A 50 13.97 11.51 1.00
CA GLU A 50 14.14 12.57 -0.01
C GLU A 50 15.31 12.28 -0.95
N LYS A 51 16.44 11.80 -0.44
CA LYS A 51 17.60 11.39 -1.26
C LYS A 51 17.20 10.31 -2.27
N TRP A 52 16.43 9.30 -1.86
CA TRP A 52 15.97 8.25 -2.77
C TRP A 52 14.91 8.76 -3.75
N MET A 53 14.02 9.65 -3.33
CA MET A 53 13.07 10.32 -4.24
C MET A 53 13.79 11.13 -5.32
N GLN A 54 14.82 11.90 -4.96
CA GLN A 54 15.64 12.66 -5.89
C GLN A 54 16.40 11.75 -6.86
N LYS A 55 17.00 10.66 -6.36
CA LYS A 55 17.64 9.64 -7.22
C LYS A 55 16.65 9.04 -8.22
N ASN A 56 15.43 8.75 -7.78
CA ASN A 56 14.42 8.23 -8.68
C ASN A 56 14.03 9.22 -9.79
N VAL A 57 13.97 10.52 -9.49
CA VAL A 57 13.74 11.55 -10.53
C VAL A 57 14.85 11.55 -11.57
N ALA A 58 16.11 11.39 -11.14
CA ALA A 58 17.26 11.40 -12.04
C ALA A 58 17.42 10.10 -12.87
N GLU A 59 17.16 8.94 -12.26
CA GLU A 59 17.54 7.65 -12.84
C GLU A 59 16.36 6.73 -13.18
N ASN A 60 15.14 7.07 -12.75
CA ASN A 60 13.93 6.26 -12.85
C ASN A 60 14.13 4.84 -12.26
N LEU A 61 14.35 4.78 -10.95
CA LEU A 61 14.76 3.59 -10.21
C LEU A 61 13.61 2.67 -9.80
N TYR A 62 12.37 3.16 -9.78
CA TYR A 62 11.24 2.42 -9.26
C TYR A 62 10.50 1.69 -10.38
N SER A 63 10.02 0.49 -10.06
CA SER A 63 9.26 -0.33 -11.00
C SER A 63 7.87 0.28 -11.24
N SER A 64 7.38 0.21 -12.48
CA SER A 64 6.00 0.54 -12.84
C SER A 64 5.04 -0.65 -12.66
N MET A 65 5.54 -1.84 -12.30
CA MET A 65 4.77 -3.09 -12.31
C MET A 65 3.71 -3.18 -11.20
N LEU A 66 3.97 -2.59 -10.03
CA LEU A 66 2.98 -2.51 -8.96
C LEU A 66 2.58 -1.07 -8.71
N ALA A 67 1.31 -0.86 -8.36
CA ALA A 67 0.75 0.41 -7.93
C ALA A 67 1.27 0.84 -6.53
N GLY A 68 2.60 0.84 -6.34
CA GLY A 68 3.26 1.51 -5.24
C GLY A 68 3.47 2.96 -5.66
N GLY A 69 2.72 3.88 -5.04
CA GLY A 69 2.93 5.31 -5.30
C GLY A 69 4.38 5.74 -5.03
N VAL A 70 4.75 6.94 -5.48
CA VAL A 70 6.13 7.48 -5.44
C VAL A 70 6.80 7.35 -4.06
N ALA A 71 6.01 7.37 -2.98
CA ALA A 71 6.48 7.26 -1.61
C ALA A 71 6.78 5.83 -1.13
N THR A 72 6.31 4.79 -1.83
CA THR A 72 6.44 3.39 -1.36
C THR A 72 7.87 2.91 -1.47
N SER A 73 8.45 2.92 -2.67
CA SER A 73 9.82 2.42 -2.90
C SER A 73 10.89 3.05 -2.00
N PRO A 74 10.94 4.38 -1.75
CA PRO A 74 11.94 4.95 -0.84
C PRO A 74 11.74 4.45 0.60
N MET A 75 10.50 4.25 1.06
CA MET A 75 10.25 3.68 2.39
C MET A 75 10.76 2.23 2.48
N LEU A 76 10.52 1.41 1.46
CA LEU A 76 11.02 0.02 1.45
C LEU A 76 12.55 -0.01 1.50
N ILE A 77 13.21 0.87 0.75
CA ILE A 77 14.67 0.98 0.75
C ILE A 77 15.21 1.43 2.11
N VAL A 78 14.70 2.54 2.67
CA VAL A 78 15.23 3.13 3.92
C VAL A 78 14.97 2.24 5.13
N PHE A 79 13.85 1.50 5.12
CA PHE A 79 13.48 0.60 6.21
C PHE A 79 13.86 -0.86 5.96
N HIS A 80 14.60 -1.20 4.91
CA HIS A 80 15.04 -2.57 4.68
C HIS A 80 15.81 -3.12 5.90
N GLY A 81 15.31 -4.22 6.49
CA GLY A 81 15.87 -4.82 7.71
C GLY A 81 15.66 -4.01 8.99
N ARG A 82 14.85 -2.94 8.96
CA ARG A 82 14.68 -1.97 10.05
C ARG A 82 13.21 -1.70 10.36
N TYR A 83 12.41 -2.76 10.39
CA TYR A 83 11.01 -2.72 10.79
C TYR A 83 10.62 -3.98 11.55
N THR A 84 9.55 -3.90 12.32
CA THR A 84 8.87 -5.04 12.93
C THR A 84 7.46 -5.14 12.38
N THR A 85 6.90 -6.35 12.39
CA THR A 85 5.54 -6.58 11.91
C THR A 85 4.52 -6.26 13.00
N ILE A 86 3.43 -5.59 12.63
CA ILE A 86 2.23 -5.47 13.47
C ILE A 86 1.26 -6.63 13.17
N ASN A 87 0.29 -6.85 14.05
CA ASN A 87 -0.74 -7.88 13.83
C ASN A 87 -1.46 -7.63 12.48
N PRO A 88 -1.54 -8.63 11.57
CA PRO A 88 -2.15 -8.48 10.24
C PRO A 88 -3.59 -7.95 10.23
N LEU A 89 -4.35 -8.09 11.33
CA LEU A 89 -5.70 -7.53 11.46
C LEU A 89 -5.72 -5.99 11.41
N TRP A 90 -4.59 -5.33 11.69
CA TRP A 90 -4.43 -3.88 11.53
C TRP A 90 -4.25 -3.42 10.09
N HIS A 91 -4.17 -4.35 9.12
CA HIS A 91 -4.07 -3.99 7.71
C HIS A 91 -4.58 -5.10 6.78
N VAL A 92 -5.90 -5.35 6.81
CA VAL A 92 -6.54 -6.29 5.87
C VAL A 92 -6.69 -5.62 4.51
N ARG A 93 -5.83 -6.03 3.58
CA ARG A 93 -5.66 -5.40 2.27
C ARG A 93 -6.14 -6.29 1.12
N HIS A 94 -6.10 -5.73 -0.09
CA HIS A 94 -6.48 -6.31 -1.38
C HIS A 94 -7.98 -6.43 -1.63
N LEU A 95 -8.82 -5.76 -0.83
CA LEU A 95 -10.28 -5.80 -1.02
C LEU A 95 -10.72 -5.18 -2.35
N GLY A 96 -9.88 -4.33 -2.98
CA GLY A 96 -10.15 -3.72 -4.28
C GLY A 96 -9.36 -4.31 -5.45
N TRP A 97 -8.66 -5.44 -5.28
CA TRP A 97 -7.90 -6.08 -6.38
C TRP A 97 -8.79 -6.89 -7.32
N SER A 98 -9.83 -7.51 -6.78
CA SER A 98 -10.82 -8.27 -7.53
C SER A 98 -12.19 -8.04 -6.87
N PRO A 99 -13.29 -7.94 -7.63
CA PRO A 99 -14.63 -7.95 -7.05
C PRO A 99 -14.93 -9.27 -6.33
N ASP A 100 -14.22 -10.35 -6.69
CA ASP A 100 -14.34 -11.67 -6.07
C ASP A 100 -13.34 -11.89 -4.92
N ALA A 101 -12.73 -10.84 -4.37
CA ALA A 101 -11.75 -10.99 -3.30
C ALA A 101 -12.35 -11.78 -2.12
N ARG A 102 -11.85 -12.99 -1.84
CA ARG A 102 -12.45 -13.91 -0.86
C ARG A 102 -11.77 -13.79 0.50
N TYR A 103 -12.19 -12.82 1.31
CA TYR A 103 -12.09 -12.97 2.77
C TYR A 103 -13.43 -13.49 3.28
N SER A 104 -13.40 -14.39 4.27
CA SER A 104 -14.61 -14.78 4.99
C SER A 104 -15.14 -13.58 5.77
N GLU A 105 -16.45 -13.42 5.86
CA GLU A 105 -17.09 -12.34 6.63
C GLU A 105 -16.59 -12.29 8.09
N HIS A 106 -16.51 -13.45 8.76
CA HIS A 106 -15.99 -13.58 10.13
C HIS A 106 -14.59 -12.97 10.29
N PHE A 107 -13.69 -13.20 9.32
CA PHE A 107 -12.35 -12.61 9.35
C PHE A 107 -12.37 -11.08 9.20
N LEU A 108 -13.28 -10.55 8.36
CA LEU A 108 -13.41 -9.11 8.18
C LEU A 108 -14.01 -8.40 9.39
N GLN A 109 -14.87 -9.07 10.14
CA GLN A 109 -15.41 -8.55 11.41
C GLN A 109 -14.32 -8.38 12.47
N GLU A 110 -13.31 -9.25 12.47
CA GLU A 110 -12.18 -9.16 13.40
C GLU A 110 -11.14 -8.10 13.01
N ALA A 111 -11.15 -7.66 11.74
CA ALA A 111 -10.21 -6.69 11.21
C ALA A 111 -10.34 -5.33 11.93
N LYS A 112 -9.20 -4.67 12.16
CA LYS A 112 -9.14 -3.32 12.75
C LYS A 112 -9.08 -2.24 11.67
N LEU A 113 -8.60 -2.60 10.48
CA LEU A 113 -8.57 -1.72 9.32
C LEU A 113 -8.74 -2.53 8.03
N LEU A 114 -9.71 -2.11 7.22
CA LEU A 114 -9.99 -2.66 5.89
C LEU A 114 -9.46 -1.72 4.81
N HIS A 115 -8.69 -2.24 3.85
CA HIS A 115 -8.05 -1.46 2.80
C HIS A 115 -8.43 -1.98 1.41
N TRP A 116 -9.32 -1.25 0.72
CA TRP A 116 -9.64 -1.43 -0.71
C TRP A 116 -8.56 -0.82 -1.62
N ASN A 117 -7.31 -1.26 -1.49
CA ASN A 117 -6.28 -0.94 -2.47
C ASN A 117 -6.61 -1.69 -3.77
N GLY A 118 -6.32 -1.08 -4.93
CA GLY A 118 -6.67 -1.61 -6.24
C GLY A 118 -7.79 -0.83 -6.95
N ARG A 119 -8.23 -1.36 -8.09
CA ARG A 119 -9.15 -0.73 -9.04
C ARG A 119 -10.61 -0.75 -8.59
N TYR A 120 -11.05 -1.82 -7.93
CA TYR A 120 -12.45 -2.07 -7.61
C TYR A 120 -12.83 -1.45 -6.27
N LYS A 121 -13.16 -0.16 -6.30
CA LYS A 121 -13.47 0.63 -5.09
C LYS A 121 -14.89 0.36 -4.59
N PRO A 122 -15.13 0.41 -3.26
CA PRO A 122 -16.43 0.08 -2.69
C PRO A 122 -17.53 1.09 -3.05
N TRP A 123 -17.16 2.30 -3.45
CA TRP A 123 -18.08 3.32 -3.95
C TRP A 123 -18.45 3.18 -5.44
N GLY A 124 -17.85 2.20 -6.14
CA GLY A 124 -18.17 1.85 -7.52
C GLY A 124 -18.67 0.41 -7.65
N TYR A 125 -18.84 -0.05 -8.90
CA TYR A 125 -19.20 -1.42 -9.23
C TYR A 125 -18.39 -1.93 -10.45
N PRO A 126 -17.96 -3.21 -10.49
CA PRO A 126 -18.10 -4.21 -9.42
C PRO A 126 -17.11 -3.98 -8.26
N SER A 127 -17.45 -4.43 -7.05
CA SER A 127 -16.56 -4.40 -5.89
C SER A 127 -16.98 -5.46 -4.87
N GLY A 128 -16.02 -5.97 -4.09
CA GLY A 128 -16.26 -6.97 -3.04
C GLY A 128 -16.41 -6.32 -1.66
N HIS A 129 -17.15 -6.98 -0.77
CA HIS A 129 -17.36 -6.56 0.63
C HIS A 129 -17.93 -5.15 0.79
N ILE A 130 -18.75 -4.70 -0.17
CA ILE A 130 -19.30 -3.33 -0.22
C ILE A 130 -20.09 -3.01 1.06
N ASP A 131 -20.78 -3.99 1.60
CA ASP A 131 -21.58 -3.94 2.83
C ASP A 131 -20.77 -3.50 4.07
N PHE A 132 -19.48 -3.84 4.16
CA PHE A 132 -18.62 -3.36 5.24
C PHE A 132 -18.31 -1.87 5.13
N TRP A 133 -18.13 -1.35 3.91
CA TRP A 133 -17.81 0.05 3.68
C TRP A 133 -19.04 0.94 3.79
N GLU A 134 -20.19 0.49 3.26
CA GLU A 134 -21.44 1.26 3.26
C GLU A 134 -21.98 1.58 4.65
N LYS A 135 -21.70 0.74 5.66
CA LYS A 135 -22.03 1.01 7.07
C LYS A 135 -21.52 2.38 7.56
N TRP A 136 -20.45 2.87 6.94
CA TRP A 136 -19.79 4.13 7.30
C TRP A 136 -19.91 5.20 6.20
N PHE A 137 -20.65 4.91 5.12
CA PHE A 137 -20.82 5.86 4.03
C PHE A 137 -21.74 7.01 4.46
N VAL A 138 -21.26 8.23 4.30
CA VAL A 138 -22.06 9.44 4.45
C VAL A 138 -22.40 9.95 3.05
N PRO A 139 -23.70 10.10 2.70
CA PRO A 139 -24.11 10.64 1.42
C PRO A 139 -23.51 12.02 1.15
N ASP A 140 -23.15 12.27 -0.11
CA ASP A 140 -22.66 13.59 -0.53
C ASP A 140 -23.78 14.63 -0.38
N PRO A 141 -23.60 15.66 0.48
CA PRO A 141 -24.63 16.67 0.72
C PRO A 141 -24.94 17.52 -0.51
N SER A 142 -24.04 17.58 -1.51
CA SER A 142 -24.28 18.29 -2.76
C SER A 142 -25.11 17.48 -3.77
N GLY A 143 -25.26 16.16 -3.55
CA GLY A 143 -25.94 15.25 -4.47
C GLY A 143 -25.20 14.99 -5.79
N THR A 144 -23.98 15.52 -5.95
CA THR A 144 -23.17 15.35 -7.16
C THR A 144 -22.65 13.93 -7.28
N PHE A 145 -22.22 13.35 -6.17
CA PHE A 145 -21.74 11.98 -6.10
C PHE A 145 -22.87 11.01 -5.74
N LYS A 146 -23.00 9.96 -6.53
CA LYS A 146 -23.89 8.82 -6.27
C LYS A 146 -23.11 7.53 -6.34
N LEU A 147 -23.45 6.59 -5.46
CA LEU A 147 -22.92 5.24 -5.50
C LEU A 147 -23.39 4.55 -6.79
N ILE A 148 -22.50 3.80 -7.42
CA ILE A 148 -22.84 2.95 -8.56
C ILE A 148 -23.13 1.56 -8.01
N ARG A 149 -24.37 1.07 -8.14
CA ARG A 149 -24.78 -0.29 -7.76
C ARG A 149 -25.47 -0.99 -8.93
N PRO A 150 -25.49 -2.33 -8.95
CA PRO A 150 -26.10 -3.07 -10.06
C PRO A 150 -27.61 -2.81 -10.22
N ASN A 151 -28.29 -2.31 -9.18
CA ASN A 151 -29.73 -1.98 -9.18
C ASN A 151 -30.02 -0.48 -8.96
N SER A 152 -29.03 0.42 -9.17
CA SER A 152 -29.19 1.88 -9.05
C SER A 152 -29.82 2.53 -10.27
#